data_AF-A0A956YGX1-F1
#
_entry.id   AF-A0A956YGX1-F1
#
_cell.length_a   1.000
_cell.length_b   1.000
_cell.length_c   1.000
_cell.angle_alpha   90.00
_cell.angle_beta   90.00
_cell.angle_gamma   90.00
#
_symmetry.space_group_name_H-M   'P 1'
#
loop_
_entity.id
_entity.type
_entity.pdbx_description
1 polymer ?
#
loop_
_entity_poly.entity_id
_entity_poly.type
_entity_poly.pdbx_seq_one_letter_code
_entity_poly.pdbx_strand_id
1 'polypeptide(L)'
;KFNFLGAVMMGSGMFPPSVPGAETVTAPPEGETAEYGKYVATFGECRGCHGPEMTGTEASAAGPAIPNPRPLVSTVSQAEFAEMMRSGIKPDGTAFPETMPWQNAAKMTDSDLAALYAYLTTAP
;
A
#
# COMPACT_ATOMS: atom_id res chain seq x y z
N LYS A 1 -18.06 -17.60 22.34
CA LYS A 1 -18.90 -17.25 23.52
C LYS A 1 -18.52 -15.84 23.94
N PHE A 2 -19.43 -14.87 23.84
CA PHE A 2 -19.15 -13.50 24.30
C PHE A 2 -19.04 -13.46 25.82
N ASN A 3 -18.06 -12.73 26.36
CA ASN A 3 -18.03 -12.44 27.80
C ASN A 3 -19.06 -11.35 28.14
N PHE A 4 -19.32 -11.13 29.43
CA PHE A 4 -20.31 -10.15 29.90
C PHE A 4 -20.08 -8.75 29.32
N LEU A 5 -18.80 -8.32 29.23
CA LEU A 5 -18.43 -7.04 28.65
C LEU A 5 -18.80 -6.96 27.16
N GLY A 6 -18.56 -8.01 26.39
CA GLY A 6 -18.94 -8.11 24.98
C GLY A 6 -20.46 -8.05 24.76
N ALA A 7 -21.25 -8.63 25.67
CA ALA A 7 -22.70 -8.55 25.61
C ALA A 7 -23.23 -7.13 25.92
N VAL A 8 -22.64 -6.46 26.90
CA VAL A 8 -23.00 -5.07 27.25
C VAL A 8 -22.68 -4.11 26.12
N MET A 9 -21.50 -4.24 25.49
CA MET A 9 -21.09 -3.36 24.37
C MET A 9 -21.96 -3.54 23.12
N MET A 10 -22.43 -4.75 22.84
CA MET A 10 -23.41 -5.00 21.77
C MET A 10 -24.80 -4.46 22.11
N GLY A 11 -25.25 -4.64 23.35
CA GLY A 11 -26.57 -4.17 23.79
C GLY A 11 -26.70 -2.64 23.90
N SER A 12 -25.59 -1.93 24.12
CA SER A 12 -25.56 -0.47 24.21
C SER A 12 -25.43 0.24 22.84
N GLY A 13 -25.38 -0.50 21.74
CA GLY A 13 -25.19 0.07 20.39
C GLY A 13 -23.79 0.64 20.16
N MET A 14 -22.82 0.33 21.04
CA MET A 14 -21.43 0.77 20.92
C MET A 14 -20.69 0.06 19.79
N PHE A 15 -21.24 -1.06 19.30
CA PHE A 15 -20.96 -1.62 17.99
C PHE A 15 -22.21 -1.46 17.12
N PRO A 16 -22.14 -0.75 15.98
CA PRO A 16 -23.28 -0.70 15.07
C PRO A 16 -23.63 -2.13 14.63
N PRO A 17 -24.93 -2.46 14.43
CA PRO A 17 -25.31 -3.76 13.90
C PRO A 17 -24.56 -3.98 12.59
N SER A 18 -23.91 -5.14 12.45
CA SER A 18 -23.30 -5.54 11.19
C SER A 18 -24.38 -5.52 10.13
N VAL A 19 -24.33 -4.55 9.21
CA VAL A 19 -25.26 -4.45 8.09
C VAL A 19 -25.01 -5.67 7.21
N PRO A 20 -25.91 -6.67 7.16
CA PRO A 20 -25.75 -7.79 6.24
C PRO A 20 -25.99 -7.22 4.84
N GLY A 21 -24.93 -7.12 4.04
CA GLY A 21 -24.99 -6.50 2.71
C GLY A 21 -24.07 -5.30 2.49
N ALA A 22 -23.01 -5.11 3.28
CA ALA A 22 -21.88 -4.34 2.78
C ALA A 22 -21.44 -4.98 1.45
N GLU A 23 -21.55 -4.21 0.36
CA GLU A 23 -21.20 -4.64 -0.99
C GLU A 23 -19.85 -5.36 -0.96
N THR A 24 -19.78 -6.55 -1.55
CA THR A 24 -18.51 -7.27 -1.65
C THR A 24 -17.58 -6.43 -2.52
N VAL A 25 -16.61 -5.76 -1.89
CA VAL A 25 -15.54 -5.05 -2.60
C VAL A 25 -14.79 -6.09 -3.42
N THR A 26 -15.00 -6.06 -4.73
CA THR A 26 -14.36 -6.98 -5.67
C THR A 26 -13.06 -6.34 -6.14
N ALA A 27 -11.95 -7.08 -6.06
CA ALA A 27 -10.68 -6.62 -6.59
C ALA A 27 -10.79 -6.42 -8.11
N PRO A 28 -10.11 -5.42 -8.69
CA PRO A 28 -9.89 -5.38 -10.14
C PRO A 28 -9.24 -6.68 -10.61
N PRO A 29 -9.44 -7.08 -11.87
CA PRO A 29 -8.75 -8.23 -12.44
C PRO A 29 -7.23 -8.11 -12.24
N GLU A 30 -6.61 -9.18 -11.75
CA GLU A 30 -5.15 -9.23 -11.60
C GLU A 30 -4.47 -9.02 -12.96
N GLY A 31 -3.43 -8.19 -12.98
CA GLY A 31 -2.65 -7.93 -14.18
C GLY A 31 -1.81 -6.68 -14.06
N GLU A 32 -0.90 -6.47 -15.03
CA GLU A 32 0.04 -5.35 -15.06
C GLU A 32 -0.63 -4.03 -15.49
N THR A 33 -1.73 -3.67 -14.83
CA THR A 33 -2.52 -2.48 -15.11
C THR A 33 -2.35 -1.47 -13.98
N ALA A 34 -2.45 -0.18 -14.31
CA ALA A 34 -2.40 0.88 -13.29
C ALA A 34 -3.58 0.79 -12.30
N GLU A 35 -4.74 0.27 -12.73
CA GLU A 35 -5.90 0.07 -11.86
C GLU A 35 -5.64 -1.01 -10.80
N TYR A 36 -5.15 -2.18 -11.23
CA TYR A 36 -4.75 -3.23 -10.29
C TYR A 36 -3.56 -2.77 -9.43
N GLY A 37 -2.61 -2.01 -9.99
CA GLY A 37 -1.51 -1.42 -9.24
C GLY A 37 -1.97 -0.45 -8.14
N LYS A 38 -2.99 0.39 -8.40
CA LYS A 38 -3.62 1.24 -7.38
C LYS A 38 -4.30 0.40 -6.30
N TYR A 39 -4.91 -0.71 -6.68
CA TYR A 39 -5.49 -1.67 -5.74
C TYR A 39 -4.41 -2.30 -4.85
N VAL A 40 -3.32 -2.81 -5.42
CA VAL A 40 -2.17 -3.37 -4.68
C VAL A 40 -1.56 -2.32 -3.74
N ALA A 41 -1.38 -1.07 -4.19
CA ALA A 41 -0.86 0.01 -3.34
C ALA A 41 -1.80 0.35 -2.16
N THR A 42 -3.10 0.09 -2.32
CA THR A 42 -4.10 0.31 -1.27
C THR A 42 -4.09 -0.85 -0.28
N PHE A 43 -4.15 -2.10 -0.75
CA PHE A 43 -4.16 -3.29 0.09
C PHE A 43 -2.82 -3.52 0.79
N GLY A 44 -1.70 -3.20 0.14
CA GLY A 44 -0.36 -3.20 0.72
C GLY A 44 -0.05 -1.98 1.60
N GLU A 45 -1.06 -1.15 1.91
CA GLU A 45 -1.00 0.05 2.77
C GLU A 45 0.08 1.09 2.38
N CYS A 46 0.58 1.06 1.14
CA CYS A 46 1.60 2.00 0.68
C CYS A 46 1.08 3.45 0.72
N ARG A 47 -0.20 3.62 0.38
CA ARG A 47 -0.91 4.92 0.35
C ARG A 47 -1.10 5.52 1.74
N GLY A 48 -0.96 4.73 2.81
CA GLY A 48 -1.08 5.22 4.19
C GLY A 48 0.03 6.20 4.55
N CYS A 49 1.26 5.92 4.12
CA CYS A 49 2.42 6.80 4.38
C CYS A 49 2.75 7.70 3.19
N HIS A 50 2.68 7.19 1.97
CA HIS A 50 3.03 7.94 0.74
C HIS A 50 1.90 8.83 0.22
N GLY A 51 0.76 8.88 0.93
CA GLY A 51 -0.41 9.67 0.56
C GLY A 51 -1.33 8.96 -0.45
N PRO A 52 -2.56 9.45 -0.60
CA PRO A 52 -3.59 8.78 -1.40
C PRO A 52 -3.20 8.63 -2.87
N GLU A 53 -2.46 9.57 -3.46
CA GLU A 53 -2.05 9.48 -4.87
C GLU A 53 -0.58 9.05 -5.05
N MET A 54 0.04 8.54 -3.98
CA MET A 54 1.46 8.16 -3.95
C MET A 54 2.37 9.33 -4.38
N THR A 55 2.05 10.53 -3.91
CA THR A 55 2.79 11.77 -4.21
C THR A 55 3.67 12.23 -3.06
N GLY A 56 3.81 11.43 -2.01
CA GLY A 56 4.51 11.78 -0.78
C GLY A 56 3.63 12.58 0.18
N THR A 57 4.18 12.79 1.39
CA THR A 57 3.55 13.61 2.44
C THR A 57 4.57 14.56 3.03
N GLU A 58 4.11 15.75 3.41
CA GLU A 58 4.95 16.74 4.09
C GLU A 58 5.21 16.36 5.55
N ALA A 59 6.28 16.92 6.12
CA ALA A 59 6.55 16.76 7.54
C ALA A 59 5.42 17.37 8.38
N SER A 60 5.07 16.70 9.48
CA SER A 60 4.01 17.14 10.39
C SER A 60 4.36 16.82 11.84
N ALA A 61 3.50 17.23 12.77
CA ALA A 61 3.63 16.84 14.18
C ALA A 61 3.60 15.31 14.38
N ALA A 62 3.06 14.55 13.42
CA ALA A 62 2.99 13.10 13.45
C ALA A 62 4.26 12.40 12.94
N GLY A 63 5.18 13.11 12.27
CA GLY A 63 6.39 12.50 11.74
C GLY A 63 7.08 13.28 10.61
N PRO A 64 8.23 12.77 10.12
CA PRO A 64 8.96 13.35 9.01
C PRO A 64 8.19 13.23 7.69
N ALA A 65 8.63 13.98 6.68
CA ALA A 65 8.10 13.86 5.32
C ALA A 65 8.36 12.45 4.76
N ILE A 66 7.37 11.90 4.05
CA ILE A 66 7.51 10.64 3.32
C ILE A 66 7.68 10.97 1.83
N PRO A 67 8.70 10.41 1.15
CA PRO A 67 9.02 10.81 -0.22
C PRO A 67 7.94 10.40 -1.23
N ASN A 68 7.86 11.15 -2.32
CA ASN A 68 7.16 10.75 -3.54
C ASN A 68 7.96 9.64 -4.24
N PRO A 69 7.44 8.40 -4.37
CA PRO A 69 8.17 7.33 -5.05
C PRO A 69 8.16 7.46 -6.59
N ARG A 70 7.18 8.17 -7.19
CA ARG A 70 6.98 8.20 -8.65
C ARG A 70 8.21 8.69 -9.43
N PRO A 71 8.91 9.77 -9.04
CA PRO A 71 10.11 10.21 -9.75
C PRO A 71 11.20 9.15 -9.82
N LEU A 72 11.48 8.45 -8.71
CA LEU A 72 12.48 7.37 -8.70
C LEU A 72 12.03 6.21 -9.57
N VAL A 73 10.78 5.76 -9.43
CA VAL A 73 10.26 4.63 -10.19
C VAL A 73 10.23 4.90 -11.69
N SER A 74 10.00 6.16 -12.10
CA SER A 74 10.04 6.55 -13.51
C SER A 74 11.43 6.52 -14.16
N THR A 75 12.50 6.43 -13.37
CA THR A 75 13.89 6.40 -13.86
C THR A 75 14.47 5.00 -13.99
N VAL A 76 13.75 3.98 -13.50
CA VAL A 76 14.20 2.58 -13.48
C VAL A 76 13.30 1.73 -14.36
N SER A 77 13.86 0.65 -14.89
CA SER A 77 13.06 -0.40 -15.53
C SER A 77 12.18 -1.12 -14.51
N GLN A 78 11.14 -1.79 -15.00
CA GLN A 78 10.27 -2.66 -14.19
C GLN A 78 11.07 -3.75 -13.45
N ALA A 79 12.10 -4.31 -14.10
CA ALA A 79 12.96 -5.33 -13.50
C ALA A 79 13.81 -4.77 -12.36
N GLU A 80 14.40 -3.58 -12.55
CA GLU A 80 15.14 -2.88 -11.49
C GLU A 80 14.21 -2.47 -10.34
N PHE A 81 12.97 -2.07 -10.64
CA PHE A 81 11.95 -1.81 -9.61
C PHE A 81 11.64 -3.08 -8.79
N ALA A 82 11.44 -4.22 -9.45
CA ALA A 82 11.21 -5.47 -8.74
C ALA A 82 12.42 -5.81 -7.84
N GLU A 83 13.64 -5.70 -8.36
CA GLU A 83 14.86 -6.00 -7.60
C GLU A 83 15.02 -5.07 -6.38
N MET A 84 14.79 -3.76 -6.52
CA MET A 84 14.89 -2.84 -5.38
C MET A 84 13.84 -3.11 -4.31
N MET A 85 12.63 -3.53 -4.70
CA MET A 85 11.58 -3.90 -3.74
C MET A 85 11.87 -5.22 -3.03
N ARG A 86 12.50 -6.19 -3.72
CA ARG A 86 12.90 -7.49 -3.14
C ARG A 86 14.09 -7.36 -2.20
N SER A 87 15.09 -6.59 -2.60
CA SER A 87 16.35 -6.43 -1.86
C SER A 87 16.28 -5.36 -0.78
N GLY A 88 15.37 -4.39 -0.92
CA GLY A 88 15.35 -3.18 -0.10
C GLY A 88 16.49 -2.20 -0.44
N ILE A 89 17.15 -2.36 -1.59
CA ILE A 89 18.30 -1.56 -2.03
C ILE A 89 17.94 -0.81 -3.31
N LYS A 90 18.08 0.51 -3.29
CA LYS A 90 17.86 1.37 -4.46
C LYS A 90 18.95 1.14 -5.52
N PRO A 91 18.73 1.55 -6.79
CA PRO A 91 19.75 1.46 -7.84
C PRO A 91 21.08 2.16 -7.51
N ASP A 92 21.05 3.19 -6.67
CA ASP A 92 22.24 3.91 -6.21
C ASP A 92 23.01 3.18 -5.08
N GLY A 93 22.56 2.00 -4.67
CA GLY A 93 23.14 1.20 -3.58
C GLY A 93 22.64 1.59 -2.18
N THR A 94 21.81 2.62 -2.05
CA THR A 94 21.26 3.05 -0.75
C THR A 94 20.13 2.13 -0.31
N ALA A 95 20.20 1.62 0.91
CA ALA A 95 19.09 0.87 1.51
C ALA A 95 17.84 1.75 1.72
N PHE A 96 16.66 1.15 1.65
CA PHE A 96 15.44 1.77 2.16
C PHE A 96 15.53 1.94 3.68
N PRO A 97 14.89 3.00 4.22
CA PRO A 97 14.83 3.17 5.66
C PRO A 97 14.03 2.01 6.29
N GLU A 98 14.45 1.54 7.46
CA GLU A 98 13.75 0.52 8.27
C GLU A 98 12.30 0.89 8.58
N THR A 99 11.97 2.19 8.56
CA THR A 99 10.61 2.69 8.77
C THR A 99 9.68 2.46 7.58
N MET A 100 10.23 2.22 6.39
CA MET A 100 9.46 1.76 5.23
C MET A 100 9.36 0.24 5.31
N PRO A 101 8.15 -0.37 5.37
CA PRO A 101 7.98 -1.81 5.53
C PRO A 101 8.24 -2.58 4.21
N TRP A 102 9.41 -2.37 3.60
CA TRP A 102 9.76 -2.90 2.28
C TRP A 102 9.80 -4.43 2.26
N GLN A 103 10.07 -5.09 3.39
CA GLN A 103 10.05 -6.56 3.48
C GLN A 103 8.67 -7.17 3.23
N ASN A 104 7.60 -6.40 3.36
CA ASN A 104 6.25 -6.84 2.97
C ASN A 104 6.09 -6.79 1.46
N ALA A 105 6.54 -5.71 0.82
CA ALA A 105 6.56 -5.58 -0.63
C ALA A 105 7.51 -6.62 -1.28
N ALA A 106 8.61 -6.95 -0.62
CA ALA A 106 9.54 -8.00 -1.02
C ALA A 106 8.90 -9.40 -1.12
N LYS A 107 7.68 -9.61 -0.61
CA LYS A 107 6.94 -10.88 -0.68
C LYS A 107 5.77 -10.85 -1.68
N MET A 108 5.49 -9.71 -2.30
CA MET A 108 4.43 -9.58 -3.31
C MET A 108 4.71 -10.49 -4.51
N THR A 109 3.71 -10.80 -5.33
CA THR A 109 3.95 -11.56 -6.56
C THR A 109 4.64 -10.67 -7.61
N ASP A 110 5.23 -11.28 -8.64
CA ASP A 110 5.82 -10.50 -9.74
C ASP A 110 4.75 -9.68 -10.48
N SER A 111 3.53 -10.21 -10.61
CA SER A 111 2.37 -9.49 -11.14
C SER A 111 1.96 -8.29 -10.29
N ASP A 112 2.02 -8.40 -8.96
CA ASP A 112 1.72 -7.27 -8.07
C ASP A 112 2.77 -6.16 -8.19
N LEU A 113 4.06 -6.53 -8.23
CA LEU A 113 5.14 -5.56 -8.40
C LEU A 113 5.10 -4.90 -9.78
N ALA A 114 4.79 -5.68 -10.81
CA ALA A 114 4.57 -5.16 -12.16
C ALA A 114 3.40 -4.17 -12.23
N ALA A 115 2.27 -4.48 -11.59
CA ALA A 115 1.12 -3.60 -11.52
C ALA A 115 1.42 -2.32 -10.72
N LEU A 116 2.12 -2.44 -9.58
CA LEU A 116 2.60 -1.29 -8.81
C LEU A 116 3.50 -0.38 -9.67
N TYR A 117 4.42 -0.96 -10.42
CA TYR A 117 5.26 -0.22 -11.36
C TYR A 117 4.42 0.52 -12.40
N ALA A 118 3.44 -0.16 -13.02
CA ALA A 118 2.52 0.46 -13.98
C ALA A 118 1.77 1.63 -13.35
N TYR A 119 1.26 1.50 -12.13
CA TYR A 119 0.57 2.59 -11.42
C TYR A 119 1.49 3.77 -11.06
N LEU A 120 2.73 3.52 -10.66
CA LEU A 120 3.67 4.55 -10.25
C LEU A 120 4.29 5.32 -11.42
N THR A 121 4.31 4.72 -12.61
CA THR A 121 4.81 5.35 -13.84
C THR A 121 3.75 6.10 -14.65
N THR A 122 2.46 5.97 -14.32
CA THR A 122 1.43 6.86 -14.86
C THR A 122 1.34 8.18 -14.09
N ALA A 123 0.69 9.18 -14.69
CA ALA A 123 0.32 10.39 -13.96
C ALA A 123 -0.59 10.05 -12.76
N PRO A 124 -0.45 10.77 -11.62
CA PRO A 124 -1.36 10.65 -10.48
C PRO A 124 -2.78 11.12 -10.82
#